data_AF-A0A2D7M141-F1
#
_entry.id   AF-A0A2D7M141-F1
#
_cell.length_a   1.000
_cell.length_b   1.000
_cell.length_c   1.000
_cell.angle_alpha   90.00
_cell.angle_beta   90.00
_cell.angle_gamma   90.00
#
_symmetry.space_group_name_H-M   'P 1'
#
loop_
_entity.id
_entity.type
_entity.pdbx_description
1 polymer ?
#
loop_
_entity_poly.entity_id
_entity_poly.type
_entity_poly.pdbx_seq_one_letter_code
_entity_poly.pdbx_strand_id
1 'polypeptide(L)'
;MLRIHFGLIMAALIMLCSTAVEAQTYKLSAPNTSNLPGGSLAADILMTNLPESAQGFQFGINYDPTILTLDSVVQGSTLQSLNSGDGAEFFHMGEPTGSGGITVGAIVSLAPPLLSIPAGSDQSIARLNFLVQSTATPAQISPLTFTNSLGSPPVLCVISVNGASQSPILEHGSVTVETPAPTGLQVVLDDACVCTGTASWTNGGTYDSIIVSIDGIASSYAGDTQSISLNLNDGVATNVDVYGISNGQDSVATSTSYTCNSTPPNAPISDLSCSVDHDSCTATLSWVNNSPNYQALELKVDGQLIATLGGTETTTTYVLPAEMTLFTLEISGLGECGEALAGMSCEAECLPERFRRGDVNSDTLVDISDAIGTLSYLFQGTPMVCLDAIDTNDDGGIDISDAISTLSYIFAGGTPPAAPGPSTCGVDPASATPDPLDCANYDTASCN
;
A
#
# COMPACT_ATOMS: atom_id res chain seq x y z
N MET A 1 22.09 35.41 91.12
CA MET A 1 22.22 36.88 91.06
C MET A 1 22.25 37.26 89.59
N LEU A 2 21.14 37.74 89.01
CA LEU A 2 20.84 39.17 88.72
C LEU A 2 21.92 39.77 87.76
N ARG A 3 21.68 40.26 86.53
CA ARG A 3 20.55 41.01 85.95
C ARG A 3 20.50 40.92 84.41
N ILE A 4 19.29 41.01 83.87
CA ILE A 4 18.85 41.40 82.50
C ILE A 4 19.33 42.84 82.17
N HIS A 5 19.50 43.22 80.88
CA HIS A 5 19.17 44.50 80.18
C HIS A 5 19.66 44.39 78.71
N PHE A 6 18.81 44.12 77.70
CA PHE A 6 18.06 45.06 76.83
C PHE A 6 18.89 46.07 76.01
N GLY A 7 18.88 45.91 74.67
CA GLY A 7 18.82 47.00 73.67
C GLY A 7 20.13 47.45 73.01
N LEU A 8 20.32 47.13 71.72
CA LEU A 8 20.28 48.09 70.59
C LEU A 8 20.68 47.36 69.29
N ILE A 9 19.74 47.24 68.36
CA ILE A 9 19.97 46.81 66.98
C ILE A 9 20.54 48.02 66.23
N MET A 10 21.82 47.99 65.86
CA MET A 10 22.44 48.93 64.95
C MET A 10 22.46 48.28 63.56
N ALA A 11 21.51 48.66 62.70
CA ALA A 11 21.47 48.25 61.31
C ALA A 11 22.62 48.95 60.56
N ALA A 12 23.74 48.26 60.39
CA ALA A 12 24.77 48.65 59.44
C ALA A 12 24.31 48.26 58.03
N LEU A 13 23.79 49.25 57.28
CA LEU A 13 23.55 49.13 55.85
C LEU A 13 24.92 49.12 55.15
N ILE A 14 25.54 47.94 55.04
CA ILE A 14 26.67 47.71 54.15
C ILE A 14 26.09 47.65 52.74
N MET A 15 26.17 48.77 52.03
CA MET A 15 25.96 48.82 50.59
C MET A 15 27.11 48.05 49.93
N LEU A 16 26.96 46.72 49.83
CA LEU A 16 27.75 45.88 48.95
C LEU A 16 27.43 46.29 47.51
N CYS A 17 28.20 47.25 47.00
CA CYS A 17 28.32 47.46 45.56
C CYS A 17 28.97 46.19 44.99
N SER A 18 28.15 45.23 44.59
CA SER A 18 28.57 44.11 43.76
C SER A 18 28.93 44.67 42.39
N THR A 19 30.22 45.01 42.19
CA THR A 19 30.74 45.14 40.83
C THR A 19 30.66 43.75 40.23
N ALA A 20 29.66 43.51 39.38
CA ALA A 20 29.76 42.45 38.40
C ALA A 20 30.98 42.82 37.55
N VAL A 21 32.11 42.14 37.78
CA VAL A 21 33.19 42.14 36.82
C VAL A 21 32.63 41.35 35.64
N GLU A 22 32.12 42.05 34.62
CA GLU A 22 31.88 41.37 33.35
C GLU A 22 33.24 40.85 32.87
N ALA A 23 33.35 39.53 32.71
CA ALA A 23 34.57 38.93 32.22
C ALA A 23 34.82 39.46 30.80
N GLN A 24 36.00 40.07 30.57
CA GLN A 24 36.41 40.46 29.23
C GLN A 24 36.41 39.22 28.34
N THR A 25 35.65 39.28 27.26
CA THR A 25 35.45 38.14 26.36
C THR A 25 35.75 38.60 24.95
N TYR A 26 36.97 38.29 24.51
CA TYR A 26 37.42 38.42 23.12
C TYR A 26 37.45 37.03 22.51
N LYS A 27 36.69 36.81 21.45
CA LYS A 27 36.52 35.48 20.86
C LYS A 27 36.42 35.56 19.34
N LEU A 28 37.04 34.61 18.66
CA LEU A 28 36.81 34.31 17.25
C LEU A 28 36.24 32.90 17.16
N SER A 29 35.16 32.73 16.39
CA SER A 29 34.47 31.45 16.25
C SER A 29 34.24 31.12 14.77
N ALA A 30 34.57 29.89 14.40
CA ALA A 30 34.26 29.33 13.08
C ALA A 30 33.14 28.28 13.23
N PRO A 31 32.23 28.16 12.26
CA PRO A 31 31.06 27.30 12.40
C PRO A 31 31.40 25.83 12.16
N ASN A 32 30.56 24.94 12.68
CA ASN A 32 30.43 23.58 12.16
C ASN A 32 29.32 23.59 11.11
N THR A 33 29.64 23.20 9.89
CA THR A 33 28.71 23.17 8.75
C THR A 33 28.94 21.90 7.93
N SER A 34 28.07 21.64 6.97
CA SER A 34 28.13 20.44 6.14
C SER A 34 27.54 20.72 4.77
N ASN A 35 27.97 19.95 3.77
CA ASN A 35 27.41 19.98 2.44
C ASN A 35 27.78 18.71 1.67
N LEU A 36 27.06 18.45 0.57
CA LEU A 36 27.34 17.35 -0.34
C LEU A 36 28.63 17.56 -1.14
N PRO A 37 29.29 16.49 -1.60
CA PRO A 37 30.36 16.59 -2.59
C PRO A 37 29.94 17.41 -3.80
N GLY A 38 30.76 18.39 -4.19
CA GLY A 38 30.46 19.33 -5.28
C GLY A 38 29.55 20.51 -4.88
N GLY A 39 29.06 20.55 -3.64
CA GLY A 39 28.22 21.64 -3.12
C GLY A 39 29.00 22.87 -2.67
N SER A 40 28.40 24.05 -2.81
CA SER A 40 28.95 25.31 -2.29
C SER A 40 28.33 25.67 -0.94
N LEU A 41 29.15 26.10 0.03
CA LEU A 41 28.72 26.54 1.35
C LEU A 41 29.39 27.84 1.76
N ALA A 42 28.82 28.52 2.75
CA ALA A 42 29.39 29.70 3.37
C ALA A 42 29.66 29.46 4.87
N ALA A 43 30.88 29.74 5.30
CA ALA A 43 31.28 29.72 6.71
C ALA A 43 31.42 31.16 7.23
N ASP A 44 30.46 31.58 8.05
CA ASP A 44 30.50 32.89 8.71
C ASP A 44 31.41 32.85 9.94
N ILE A 45 32.47 33.65 9.92
CA ILE A 45 33.37 33.85 11.05
C ILE A 45 32.77 34.89 11.97
N LEU A 46 32.61 34.50 13.23
CA LEU A 46 31.97 35.29 14.26
C LEU A 46 32.99 35.85 15.23
N MET A 47 32.72 37.05 15.72
CA MET A 47 33.53 37.75 16.70
C MET A 47 32.70 38.14 17.92
N THR A 48 33.22 37.86 19.11
CA THR A 48 32.76 38.48 20.36
C THR A 48 33.82 39.48 20.81
N ASN A 49 33.41 40.71 21.07
CA ASN A 49 34.23 41.75 21.68
C ASN A 49 33.41 42.42 22.79
N LEU A 50 33.59 41.92 24.00
CA LEU A 50 32.96 42.48 25.19
C LEU A 50 34.04 42.82 26.23
N PRO A 51 33.90 43.96 26.95
CA PRO A 51 32.77 44.90 26.90
C PRO A 51 32.94 46.04 25.88
N GLU A 52 34.07 46.09 25.15
CA GLU A 52 34.45 47.26 24.36
C GLU A 52 34.31 47.03 22.85
N SER A 53 34.04 48.12 22.11
CA SER A 53 34.02 48.10 20.64
C SER A 53 35.41 47.87 20.05
N ALA A 54 35.50 47.19 18.90
CA ALA A 54 36.76 46.88 18.24
C ALA A 54 37.02 47.77 17.01
N GLN A 55 38.26 48.23 16.81
CA GLN A 55 38.64 49.04 15.64
C GLN A 55 38.98 48.20 14.40
N GLY A 56 39.23 46.90 14.60
CA GLY A 56 39.64 45.99 13.55
C GLY A 56 40.00 44.62 14.10
N PHE A 57 40.30 43.69 13.21
CA PHE A 57 40.70 42.33 13.55
C PHE A 57 41.64 41.78 12.47
N GLN A 58 42.34 40.71 12.83
CA GLN A 58 43.03 39.85 11.87
C GLN A 58 43.03 38.41 12.37
N PHE A 59 43.04 37.45 11.46
CA PHE A 59 43.15 36.03 11.78
C PHE A 59 43.69 35.21 10.61
N GLY A 60 44.23 34.04 10.92
CA GLY A 60 44.48 32.98 9.95
C GLY A 60 43.57 31.78 10.21
N ILE A 61 43.12 31.07 9.17
CA ILE A 61 42.37 29.81 9.26
C ILE A 61 42.99 28.76 8.33
N ASN A 62 43.28 27.57 8.85
CA ASN A 62 43.62 26.39 8.06
C ASN A 62 42.35 25.58 7.74
N TYR A 63 42.33 24.99 6.56
CA TYR A 63 41.36 24.00 6.09
C TYR A 63 42.07 22.88 5.32
N ASP A 64 41.36 21.79 5.00
CA ASP A 64 41.92 20.71 4.19
C ASP A 64 41.67 21.00 2.68
N PRO A 65 42.70 21.34 1.90
CA PRO A 65 42.54 21.67 0.48
C PRO A 65 42.30 20.43 -0.40
N THR A 66 42.28 19.21 0.16
CA THR A 66 41.83 18.00 -0.55
C THR A 66 40.33 17.79 -0.43
N ILE A 67 39.67 18.48 0.52
CA ILE A 67 38.23 18.40 0.77
C ILE A 67 37.53 19.69 0.31
N LEU A 68 38.13 20.85 0.57
CA LEU A 68 37.55 22.16 0.27
C LEU A 68 38.40 22.95 -0.74
N THR A 69 37.73 23.77 -1.53
CA THR A 69 38.35 24.84 -2.31
C THR A 69 37.75 26.15 -1.85
N LEU A 70 38.56 27.13 -1.48
CA LEU A 70 38.06 28.48 -1.22
C LEU A 70 37.68 29.12 -2.57
N ASP A 71 36.45 29.62 -2.66
CA ASP A 71 35.97 30.37 -3.82
C ASP A 71 36.18 31.87 -3.61
N SER A 72 35.73 32.39 -2.47
CA SER A 72 35.81 33.81 -2.16
C SER A 72 35.73 34.09 -0.67
N VAL A 73 36.26 35.25 -0.25
CA VAL A 73 36.08 35.79 1.11
C VAL A 73 35.46 37.17 1.00
N VAL A 74 34.34 37.38 1.70
CA VAL A 74 33.64 38.67 1.74
C VAL A 74 33.47 39.14 3.18
N GLN A 75 33.12 40.42 3.34
CA GLN A 75 32.83 40.97 4.66
C GLN A 75 31.60 40.28 5.26
N GLY A 76 31.66 39.96 6.55
CA GLY A 76 30.51 39.42 7.27
C GLY A 76 29.39 40.47 7.39
N SER A 77 28.17 40.04 7.68
CA SER A 77 27.00 40.92 7.66
C SER A 77 27.09 42.08 8.65
N THR A 78 27.69 41.86 9.83
CA THR A 78 27.92 42.92 10.81
C THR A 78 28.93 43.92 10.27
N LEU A 79 30.06 43.44 9.74
CA LEU A 79 31.09 44.32 9.19
C LEU A 79 30.57 45.14 8.00
N GLN A 80 29.84 44.50 7.07
CA GLN A 80 29.26 45.15 5.90
C GLN A 80 28.22 46.23 6.26
N SER A 81 27.53 46.09 7.40
CA SER A 81 26.53 47.06 7.85
C SER A 81 27.12 48.37 8.39
N LEU A 82 28.43 48.39 8.66
CA LEU A 82 29.13 49.59 9.13
C LEU A 82 29.29 50.61 8.01
N ASN A 83 29.69 51.84 8.37
CA ASN A 83 29.90 52.95 7.43
C ASN A 83 28.69 53.17 6.49
N SER A 84 27.47 53.15 7.04
CA SER A 84 26.22 53.29 6.26
C SER A 84 26.05 52.24 5.15
N GLY A 85 26.65 51.06 5.30
CA GLY A 85 26.58 49.96 4.35
C GLY A 85 27.84 49.81 3.47
N ASP A 86 28.82 50.71 3.57
CA ASP A 86 30.07 50.61 2.82
C ASP A 86 31.03 49.54 3.39
N GLY A 87 30.79 49.08 4.63
CA GLY A 87 31.61 48.08 5.30
C GLY A 87 32.93 48.64 5.83
N ALA A 88 33.89 47.77 6.14
CA ALA A 88 35.23 48.16 6.57
C ALA A 88 36.00 48.90 5.44
N GLU A 89 36.64 50.02 5.78
CA GLU A 89 37.47 50.80 4.84
C GLU A 89 38.71 50.05 4.36
N PHE A 90 39.21 49.10 5.16
CA PHE A 90 40.22 48.15 4.75
C PHE A 90 39.72 46.74 5.05
N PHE A 91 39.66 45.89 4.01
CA PHE A 91 39.41 44.46 4.12
C PHE A 91 40.34 43.74 3.17
N HIS A 92 41.22 42.89 3.71
CA HIS A 92 42.20 42.15 2.94
C HIS A 92 42.10 40.67 3.26
N MET A 93 42.17 39.86 2.22
CA MET A 93 42.35 38.41 2.31
C MET A 93 43.62 37.99 1.58
N GLY A 94 44.31 36.99 2.12
CA GLY A 94 45.49 36.38 1.51
C GLY A 94 45.46 34.87 1.61
N GLU A 95 45.93 34.20 0.57
CA GLU A 95 46.13 32.74 0.53
C GLU A 95 47.63 32.46 0.43
N PRO A 96 48.31 32.16 1.55
CA PRO A 96 49.71 31.75 1.49
C PRO A 96 49.85 30.49 0.61
N THR A 97 50.71 30.55 -0.40
CA THR A 97 50.78 29.51 -1.43
C THR A 97 51.09 28.13 -0.82
N GLY A 98 50.25 27.14 -1.13
CA GLY A 98 50.43 25.75 -0.70
C GLY A 98 50.14 25.51 0.80
N SER A 99 49.56 26.47 1.52
CA SER A 99 49.33 26.32 2.97
C SER A 99 48.01 25.65 3.34
N GLY A 100 47.04 25.54 2.41
CA GLY A 100 45.68 25.10 2.76
C GLY A 100 45.03 26.02 3.79
N GLY A 101 45.25 27.32 3.69
CA GLY A 101 44.76 28.27 4.68
C GLY A 101 44.67 29.68 4.15
N ILE A 102 43.90 30.51 4.85
CA ILE A 102 43.67 31.91 4.51
C ILE A 102 44.05 32.81 5.66
N THR A 103 44.41 34.04 5.34
CA THR A 103 44.51 35.13 6.31
C THR A 103 43.49 36.21 5.94
N VAL A 104 42.88 36.82 6.95
CA VAL A 104 41.92 37.91 6.79
C VAL A 104 42.30 39.01 7.77
N GLY A 105 42.26 40.25 7.32
CA GLY A 105 42.47 41.43 8.16
C GLY A 105 41.53 42.55 7.76
N ALA A 106 40.99 43.25 8.75
CA ALA A 106 40.11 44.39 8.51
C ALA A 106 40.38 45.55 9.48
N ILE A 107 40.26 46.77 8.96
CA ILE A 107 40.24 48.01 9.74
C ILE A 107 38.96 48.74 9.37
N VAL A 108 38.15 49.07 10.38
CA VAL A 108 36.80 49.64 10.17
C VAL A 108 36.87 51.02 9.52
N SER A 109 37.71 51.91 10.08
CA SER A 109 37.89 53.28 9.59
C SER A 109 39.36 53.70 9.64
N LEU A 110 39.81 54.36 8.58
CA LEU A 110 41.16 54.91 8.42
C LEU A 110 41.18 56.44 8.58
N ALA A 111 40.01 57.10 8.56
CA ALA A 111 39.87 58.54 8.75
C ALA A 111 38.69 58.91 9.68
N PRO A 112 38.72 60.09 10.35
CA PRO A 112 37.59 60.55 11.16
C PRO A 112 36.30 60.79 10.35
N PRO A 113 35.10 60.52 10.92
CA PRO A 113 34.89 59.94 12.25
C PRO A 113 35.27 58.46 12.30
N LEU A 114 36.04 58.06 13.32
CA LEU A 114 36.46 56.67 13.49
C LEU A 114 35.26 55.85 13.96
N LEU A 115 34.81 54.90 13.13
CA LEU A 115 33.81 53.90 13.53
C LEU A 115 34.50 52.67 14.09
N SER A 116 33.73 51.87 14.82
CA SER A 116 34.16 50.61 15.40
C SER A 116 33.08 49.56 15.24
N ILE A 117 33.49 48.29 15.27
CA ILE A 117 32.58 47.17 15.43
C ILE A 117 32.01 47.28 16.86
N PRO A 118 30.68 47.41 17.03
CA PRO A 118 30.08 47.59 18.36
C PRO A 118 30.49 46.51 19.36
N ALA A 119 30.40 46.79 20.65
CA ALA A 119 30.56 45.74 21.66
C ALA A 119 29.40 44.74 21.56
N GLY A 120 29.71 43.45 21.53
CA GLY A 120 28.70 42.42 21.32
C GLY A 120 29.27 41.03 21.13
N SER A 121 28.37 40.06 21.02
CA SER A 121 28.68 38.65 20.74
C SER A 121 28.25 38.26 19.34
N ASP A 122 28.90 37.24 18.79
CA ASP A 122 28.51 36.55 17.56
C ASP A 122 28.33 37.49 16.34
N GLN A 123 29.18 38.52 16.27
CA GLN A 123 29.19 39.48 15.17
C GLN A 123 29.84 38.87 13.93
N SER A 124 29.12 38.83 12.81
CA SER A 124 29.62 38.27 11.56
C SER A 124 30.64 39.24 10.94
N ILE A 125 31.91 38.85 10.97
CA ILE A 125 33.03 39.71 10.55
C ILE A 125 33.62 39.32 9.19
N ALA A 126 33.55 38.05 8.81
CA ALA A 126 33.96 37.57 7.50
C ALA A 126 33.11 36.38 7.09
N ARG A 127 32.88 36.21 5.78
CA ARG A 127 32.22 35.05 5.20
C ARG A 127 33.15 34.38 4.21
N LEU A 128 33.49 33.13 4.47
CA LEU A 128 34.32 32.30 3.60
C LEU A 128 33.39 31.42 2.77
N ASN A 129 33.38 31.61 1.46
CA ASN A 129 32.64 30.75 0.54
C ASN A 129 33.55 29.63 0.07
N PHE A 130 33.12 28.39 0.32
CA PHE A 130 33.84 27.17 -0.06
C PHE A 130 33.05 26.36 -1.07
N LEU A 131 33.76 25.64 -1.92
CA LEU A 131 33.26 24.50 -2.68
C LEU A 131 33.78 23.21 -2.03
N VAL A 132 32.89 22.28 -1.67
CA VAL A 132 33.28 20.92 -1.31
C VAL A 132 33.68 20.20 -2.59
N GLN A 133 34.87 19.61 -2.64
CA GLN A 133 35.34 18.93 -3.84
C GLN A 133 34.43 17.74 -4.19
N SER A 134 34.17 17.54 -5.49
CA SER A 134 33.35 16.42 -5.95
C SER A 134 34.00 15.05 -5.71
N THR A 135 35.31 15.02 -5.46
CA THR A 135 36.08 13.83 -5.09
C THR A 135 36.12 13.56 -3.59
N ALA A 136 35.61 14.50 -2.77
CA ALA A 136 35.51 14.28 -1.33
C ALA A 136 34.51 13.16 -1.06
N THR A 137 34.85 12.28 -0.14
CA THR A 137 34.02 11.13 0.23
C THR A 137 33.17 11.48 1.45
N PRO A 138 31.95 10.93 1.57
CA PRO A 138 31.11 11.13 2.75
C PRO A 138 31.84 10.84 4.08
N ALA A 139 31.42 11.51 5.15
CA ALA A 139 32.00 11.50 6.49
C ALA A 139 33.42 12.09 6.63
N GLN A 140 34.05 12.55 5.55
CA GLN A 140 35.28 13.35 5.67
C GLN A 140 34.99 14.70 6.34
N ILE A 141 35.97 15.19 7.12
CA ILE A 141 35.86 16.44 7.85
C ILE A 141 37.07 17.30 7.52
N SER A 142 36.84 18.48 6.93
CA SER A 142 37.84 19.54 6.86
C SER A 142 37.73 20.41 8.10
N PRO A 143 38.78 20.54 8.91
CA PRO A 143 38.75 21.49 10.02
C PRO A 143 38.69 22.93 9.50
N LEU A 144 38.17 23.85 10.31
CA LEU A 144 38.33 25.29 10.17
C LEU A 144 39.09 25.79 11.41
N THR A 145 40.41 25.68 11.38
CA THR A 145 41.26 25.91 12.55
C THR A 145 41.94 27.26 12.48
N PHE A 146 41.59 28.15 13.40
CA PHE A 146 42.33 29.39 13.61
C PHE A 146 43.80 29.12 13.92
N THR A 147 44.70 29.87 13.28
CA THR A 147 46.14 29.70 13.42
C THR A 147 46.90 31.02 13.35
N ASN A 148 48.03 31.06 14.05
CA ASN A 148 48.97 32.18 14.12
C ASN A 148 50.21 31.99 13.22
N SER A 149 50.22 30.94 12.38
CA SER A 149 51.41 30.54 11.60
C SER A 149 51.33 30.86 10.11
N LEU A 150 50.19 31.34 9.62
CA LEU A 150 49.97 31.59 8.19
C LEU A 150 50.57 32.93 7.74
N GLY A 151 51.19 32.93 6.56
CA GLY A 151 51.80 34.12 5.96
C GLY A 151 53.27 34.32 6.31
N SER A 152 53.92 35.26 5.62
CA SER A 152 55.29 35.70 5.89
C SER A 152 55.37 37.23 5.79
N PRO A 153 55.41 37.96 6.91
CA PRO A 153 55.42 37.46 8.30
C PRO A 153 54.09 36.79 8.72
N PRO A 154 54.08 35.94 9.76
CA PRO A 154 52.87 35.27 10.22
C PRO A 154 51.78 36.25 10.69
N VAL A 155 50.54 36.02 10.25
CA VAL A 155 49.36 36.75 10.68
C VAL A 155 48.83 36.11 11.96
N LEU A 156 48.89 36.87 13.06
CA LEU A 156 48.35 36.47 14.35
C LEU A 156 46.83 36.71 14.40
N CYS A 157 46.09 35.86 15.11
CA CYS A 157 44.71 36.08 15.48
C CYS A 157 44.63 37.16 16.56
N VAL A 158 44.09 38.33 16.22
CA VAL A 158 44.05 39.52 17.08
C VAL A 158 42.74 40.29 16.86
N ILE A 159 42.20 40.83 17.94
CA ILE A 159 41.15 41.86 17.91
C ILE A 159 41.77 43.17 18.42
N SER A 160 41.65 44.25 17.65
CA SER A 160 42.14 45.57 18.07
C SER A 160 41.07 46.28 18.90
N VAL A 161 41.39 46.57 20.15
CA VAL A 161 40.52 47.27 21.10
C VAL A 161 41.30 48.39 21.77
N ASN A 162 40.76 49.60 21.73
CA ASN A 162 41.39 50.82 22.24
C ASN A 162 42.84 51.03 21.76
N GLY A 163 43.14 50.62 20.53
CA GLY A 163 44.48 50.70 19.94
C GLY A 163 45.47 49.65 20.47
N ALA A 164 45.01 48.67 21.26
CA ALA A 164 45.80 47.54 21.75
C ALA A 164 45.36 46.21 21.11
N SER A 165 46.32 45.32 20.89
CA SER A 165 46.07 43.96 20.40
C SER A 165 45.58 43.06 21.52
N GLN A 166 44.37 42.54 21.39
CA GLN A 166 43.81 41.51 22.27
C GLN A 166 43.95 40.14 21.62
N SER A 167 44.44 39.16 22.37
CA SER A 167 44.50 37.75 21.95
C SER A 167 43.15 37.09 22.25
N PRO A 168 42.35 36.73 21.24
CA PRO A 168 41.04 36.15 21.46
C PRO A 168 41.12 34.67 21.84
N ILE A 169 40.07 34.18 22.50
CA ILE A 169 39.75 32.76 22.56
C ILE A 169 39.40 32.30 21.14
N LEU A 170 39.98 31.17 20.72
CA LEU A 170 39.78 30.62 19.38
C LEU A 170 38.86 29.40 19.47
N GLU A 171 37.64 29.54 18.93
CA GLU A 171 36.70 28.45 18.74
C GLU A 171 36.79 27.96 17.30
N HIS A 172 37.38 26.79 17.11
CA HIS A 172 37.51 26.18 15.80
C HIS A 172 36.19 25.61 15.30
N GLY A 173 36.06 25.51 13.98
CA GLY A 173 34.91 24.91 13.31
C GLY A 173 35.31 23.75 12.42
N SER A 174 34.38 23.30 11.58
CA SER A 174 34.61 22.23 10.62
C SER A 174 33.58 22.24 9.50
N VAL A 175 33.94 21.62 8.39
CA VAL A 175 33.03 21.24 7.32
C VAL A 175 32.99 19.73 7.20
N THR A 176 31.82 19.14 7.37
CA THR A 176 31.58 17.71 7.16
C THR A 176 31.02 17.45 5.77
N VAL A 177 31.54 16.45 5.06
CA VAL A 177 31.04 16.02 3.76
C VAL A 177 29.84 15.09 3.95
N GLU A 178 28.68 15.45 3.41
CA GLU A 178 27.44 14.71 3.55
C GLU A 178 27.31 13.51 2.60
N THR A 179 26.50 12.53 2.97
CA THR A 179 26.14 11.40 2.10
C THR A 179 24.97 11.79 1.17
N PRO A 180 25.13 11.71 -0.17
CA PRO A 180 24.02 11.94 -1.10
C PRO A 180 22.87 10.99 -0.85
N ALA A 181 21.64 11.51 -0.78
CA ALA A 181 20.45 10.68 -0.58
C ALA A 181 20.06 9.92 -1.85
N PRO A 182 19.36 8.78 -1.70
CA PRO A 182 18.61 8.18 -2.78
C PRO A 182 17.64 9.18 -3.42
N THR A 183 17.15 8.87 -4.62
CA THR A 183 16.16 9.71 -5.33
C THR A 183 15.16 8.84 -6.07
N GLY A 184 14.03 9.41 -6.48
CA GLY A 184 13.04 8.71 -7.28
C GLY A 184 12.39 7.52 -6.55
N LEU A 185 12.31 7.58 -5.22
CA LEU A 185 11.63 6.55 -4.45
C LEU A 185 10.15 6.50 -4.85
N GLN A 186 9.69 5.32 -5.23
CA GLN A 186 8.31 5.04 -5.60
C GLN A 186 7.91 3.66 -5.11
N VAL A 187 6.62 3.48 -4.84
CA VAL A 187 6.02 2.19 -4.51
C VAL A 187 5.04 1.84 -5.61
N VAL A 188 5.18 0.64 -6.17
CA VAL A 188 4.27 0.06 -7.15
C VAL A 188 3.54 -1.10 -6.49
N LEU A 189 2.22 -1.17 -6.66
CA LEU A 189 1.41 -2.29 -6.19
C LEU A 189 1.62 -3.48 -7.12
N ASP A 190 2.03 -4.61 -6.55
CA ASP A 190 2.24 -5.87 -7.28
C ASP A 190 0.95 -6.71 -7.25
N ASP A 191 0.29 -6.78 -6.10
CA ASP A 191 -0.98 -7.49 -5.92
C ASP A 191 -1.89 -6.77 -4.91
N ALA A 192 -3.07 -6.34 -5.38
CA ALA A 192 -4.06 -5.65 -4.56
C ALA A 192 -4.77 -6.57 -3.56
N CYS A 193 -4.85 -7.87 -3.85
CA CYS A 193 -5.57 -8.85 -3.05
C CYS A 193 -4.86 -9.22 -1.76
N VAL A 194 -3.53 -9.21 -1.79
CA VAL A 194 -2.68 -9.49 -0.63
C VAL A 194 -1.88 -8.26 -0.18
N CYS A 195 -2.17 -7.09 -0.77
CA CYS A 195 -1.48 -5.83 -0.51
C CYS A 195 0.04 -5.96 -0.54
N THR A 196 0.59 -6.56 -1.60
CA THR A 196 2.04 -6.61 -1.82
C THR A 196 2.44 -5.59 -2.87
N GLY A 197 3.64 -5.06 -2.72
CA GLY A 197 4.19 -4.10 -3.67
C GLY A 197 5.71 -4.09 -3.68
N THR A 198 6.27 -3.27 -4.55
CA THR A 198 7.72 -3.09 -4.66
C THR A 198 8.07 -1.62 -4.50
N ALA A 199 8.92 -1.32 -3.52
CA ALA A 199 9.60 -0.04 -3.46
C ALA A 199 10.81 -0.06 -4.40
N SER A 200 11.01 1.02 -5.17
CA SER A 200 12.21 1.19 -5.99
C SER A 200 12.70 2.64 -5.96
N TRP A 201 14.01 2.82 -6.10
CA TRP A 201 14.68 4.13 -6.07
C TRP A 201 15.96 4.11 -6.91
N THR A 202 16.63 5.25 -7.01
CA THR A 202 17.96 5.40 -7.60
C THR A 202 18.95 5.84 -6.54
N ASN A 203 20.09 5.16 -6.42
CA ASN A 203 21.13 5.55 -5.46
C ASN A 203 21.79 6.87 -5.89
N GLY A 204 21.93 7.82 -4.96
CA GLY A 204 22.59 9.10 -5.20
C GLY A 204 24.12 9.04 -5.21
N GLY A 205 24.69 7.90 -4.84
CA GLY A 205 26.13 7.65 -4.83
C GLY A 205 26.44 6.17 -4.58
N THR A 206 27.72 5.87 -4.34
CA THR A 206 28.14 4.55 -3.86
C THR A 206 27.91 4.44 -2.36
N TYR A 207 27.16 3.44 -1.92
CA TYR A 207 26.87 3.20 -0.51
C TYR A 207 27.55 1.93 -0.02
N ASP A 208 27.90 1.88 1.27
CA ASP A 208 28.30 0.64 1.95
C ASP A 208 27.08 -0.25 2.21
N SER A 209 25.97 0.38 2.60
CA SER A 209 24.67 -0.26 2.83
C SER A 209 23.54 0.71 2.57
N ILE A 210 22.33 0.17 2.41
CA ILE A 210 21.10 0.95 2.36
C ILE A 210 20.23 0.55 3.54
N ILE A 211 19.68 1.53 4.22
CA ILE A 211 18.67 1.30 5.24
C ILE A 211 17.31 1.63 4.65
N VAL A 212 16.37 0.68 4.73
CA VAL A 212 14.96 0.94 4.45
C VAL A 212 14.18 0.83 5.75
N SER A 213 13.46 1.89 6.09
CA SER A 213 12.54 1.94 7.22
C SER A 213 11.11 1.82 6.71
N ILE A 214 10.37 0.84 7.21
CA ILE A 214 8.95 0.65 6.91
C ILE A 214 8.18 0.90 8.20
N ASP A 215 7.35 1.94 8.21
CA ASP A 215 6.59 2.39 9.39
C ASP A 215 7.47 2.55 10.66
N GLY A 216 8.70 3.04 10.46
CA GLY A 216 9.68 3.27 11.53
C GLY A 216 10.55 2.06 11.87
N ILE A 217 10.34 0.90 11.25
CA ILE A 217 11.15 -0.31 11.46
C ILE A 217 12.23 -0.39 10.38
N ALA A 218 13.48 -0.19 10.78
CA ALA A 218 14.64 -0.19 9.89
C ALA A 218 15.20 -1.59 9.62
N SER A 219 15.52 -1.86 8.36
CA SER A 219 16.29 -3.02 7.89
C SER A 219 17.45 -2.58 7.01
N SER A 220 18.56 -3.31 7.04
CA SER A 220 19.78 -3.00 6.28
C SER A 220 19.97 -3.97 5.11
N TYR A 221 20.39 -3.42 3.97
CA TYR A 221 20.56 -4.10 2.68
C TYR A 221 21.92 -3.73 2.07
N ALA A 222 22.33 -4.49 1.04
CA ALA A 222 23.56 -4.20 0.30
C ALA A 222 23.50 -2.81 -0.35
N GLY A 223 24.63 -2.11 -0.41
CA GLY A 223 24.72 -0.72 -0.88
C GLY A 223 24.36 -0.49 -2.35
N ASP A 224 24.26 -1.54 -3.16
CA ASP A 224 23.82 -1.52 -4.56
C ASP A 224 22.32 -1.84 -4.75
N THR A 225 21.60 -2.17 -3.66
CA THR A 225 20.16 -2.43 -3.68
C THR A 225 19.41 -1.19 -4.19
N GLN A 226 18.44 -1.37 -5.09
CA GLN A 226 17.61 -0.28 -5.61
C GLN A 226 16.12 -0.59 -5.61
N SER A 227 15.76 -1.76 -5.07
CA SER A 227 14.37 -2.17 -4.91
C SER A 227 14.22 -3.22 -3.80
N ILE A 228 13.09 -3.19 -3.11
CA ILE A 228 12.67 -4.24 -2.18
C ILE A 228 11.17 -4.52 -2.34
N SER A 229 10.78 -5.76 -2.06
CA SER A 229 9.38 -6.10 -1.89
C SER A 229 8.85 -5.59 -0.54
N LEU A 230 7.58 -5.22 -0.52
CA LEU A 230 6.85 -4.68 0.61
C LEU A 230 5.59 -5.51 0.85
N ASN A 231 5.28 -5.71 2.13
CA ASN A 231 3.92 -6.00 2.58
C ASN A 231 3.30 -4.67 2.99
N LEU A 232 2.27 -4.24 2.27
CA LEU A 232 1.58 -2.97 2.49
C LEU A 232 0.41 -3.19 3.47
N ASN A 233 0.06 -2.15 4.21
CA ASN A 233 -1.09 -2.17 5.09
C ASN A 233 -2.37 -1.87 4.29
N ASP A 234 -3.43 -2.64 4.54
CA ASP A 234 -4.74 -2.38 3.94
C ASP A 234 -5.45 -1.21 4.64
N GLY A 235 -5.95 -0.25 3.84
CA GLY A 235 -6.67 0.94 4.29
C GLY A 235 -5.83 1.92 5.12
N VAL A 236 -4.54 1.65 5.33
CA VAL A 236 -3.61 2.46 6.13
C VAL A 236 -2.35 2.73 5.32
N ALA A 237 -1.86 3.96 5.35
CA ALA A 237 -0.63 4.31 4.65
C ALA A 237 0.57 3.58 5.26
N THR A 238 1.31 2.84 4.43
CA THR A 238 2.64 2.33 4.73
C THR A 238 3.66 3.42 4.37
N ASN A 239 4.42 3.88 5.36
CA ASN A 239 5.47 4.89 5.17
C ASN A 239 6.79 4.19 4.91
N VAL A 240 7.49 4.61 3.86
CA VAL A 240 8.76 4.03 3.44
C VAL A 240 9.81 5.14 3.38
N ASP A 241 10.85 4.99 4.18
CA ASP A 241 12.02 5.86 4.16
C ASP A 241 13.24 5.06 3.70
N VAL A 242 14.03 5.61 2.79
CA VAL A 242 15.27 5.01 2.30
C VAL A 242 16.45 5.94 2.57
N TYR A 243 17.50 5.39 3.16
CA TYR A 243 18.75 6.06 3.50
C TYR A 243 19.92 5.36 2.82
N GLY A 244 20.82 6.13 2.22
CA GLY A 244 22.13 5.64 1.78
C GLY A 244 23.14 5.80 2.90
N ILE A 245 23.92 4.77 3.19
CA ILE A 245 24.96 4.81 4.23
C ILE A 245 26.33 4.79 3.57
N SER A 246 27.21 5.71 3.95
CA SER A 246 28.60 5.76 3.44
C SER A 246 29.54 6.14 4.56
N ASN A 247 30.58 5.35 4.76
CA ASN A 247 31.57 5.52 5.83
C ASN A 247 30.92 5.67 7.21
N GLY A 248 29.80 4.97 7.45
CA GLY A 248 29.03 5.03 8.69
C GLY A 248 28.19 6.30 8.88
N GLN A 249 28.08 7.15 7.85
CA GLN A 249 27.19 8.31 7.84
C GLN A 249 25.95 8.05 6.98
N ASP A 250 24.79 8.28 7.57
CA ASP A 250 23.49 8.24 6.90
C ASP A 250 23.29 9.48 6.01
N SER A 251 22.67 9.29 4.85
CA SER A 251 22.10 10.38 4.08
C SER A 251 20.85 10.94 4.75
N VAL A 252 20.33 12.06 4.23
CA VAL A 252 18.92 12.39 4.49
C VAL A 252 18.00 11.30 3.92
N ALA A 253 16.83 11.13 4.54
CA ALA A 253 15.83 10.17 4.08
C ALA A 253 15.22 10.58 2.75
N THR A 254 15.00 9.61 1.86
CA THR A 254 14.02 9.74 0.79
C THR A 254 12.76 9.03 1.22
N SER A 255 11.65 9.75 1.29
CA SER A 255 10.41 9.26 1.90
C SER A 255 9.27 9.22 0.89
N THR A 256 8.44 8.19 0.98
CA THR A 256 7.14 8.12 0.32
C THR A 256 6.16 7.38 1.23
N SER A 257 4.87 7.47 0.92
CA SER A 257 3.88 6.59 1.52
C SER A 257 2.97 6.01 0.44
N TYR A 258 2.45 4.83 0.72
CA TYR A 258 1.50 4.15 -0.14
C TYR A 258 0.40 3.51 0.69
N THR A 259 -0.86 3.74 0.32
CA THR A 259 -2.01 3.07 0.94
C THR A 259 -2.50 2.01 -0.03
N CYS A 260 -2.37 0.74 0.35
CA CYS A 260 -3.11 -0.31 -0.33
C CYS A 260 -4.58 -0.21 0.08
N ASN A 261 -5.48 -0.33 -0.88
CA ASN A 261 -6.88 -0.62 -0.58
C ASN A 261 -7.13 -1.98 -1.21
N SER A 262 -7.24 -3.01 -0.38
CA SER A 262 -7.65 -4.32 -0.84
C SER A 262 -8.99 -4.18 -1.57
N THR A 263 -9.17 -4.93 -2.65
CA THR A 263 -10.45 -4.97 -3.33
C THR A 263 -11.47 -5.55 -2.36
N PRO A 264 -12.62 -4.87 -2.13
CA PRO A 264 -13.62 -5.37 -1.21
C PRO A 264 -14.11 -6.75 -1.66
N PRO A 265 -14.42 -7.66 -0.73
CA PRO A 265 -14.96 -8.98 -1.08
C PRO A 265 -16.20 -8.81 -1.94
N ASN A 266 -16.28 -9.56 -3.05
CA ASN A 266 -17.45 -9.52 -3.91
C ASN A 266 -18.69 -10.00 -3.12
N ALA A 267 -19.85 -9.38 -3.34
CA ALA A 267 -21.10 -9.85 -2.75
C ALA A 267 -21.39 -11.28 -3.26
N PRO A 268 -21.86 -12.24 -2.43
CA PRO A 268 -22.28 -13.56 -2.90
C PRO A 268 -23.45 -13.49 -3.90
N ILE A 269 -23.64 -14.54 -4.71
CA ILE A 269 -24.82 -14.66 -5.58
C ILE A 269 -26.12 -14.74 -4.75
N SER A 270 -27.25 -14.34 -5.33
CA SER A 270 -28.56 -14.41 -4.66
C SER A 270 -29.66 -14.93 -5.58
N ASP A 271 -30.85 -15.14 -5.01
CA ASP A 271 -32.08 -15.50 -5.73
C ASP A 271 -31.94 -16.71 -6.67
N LEU A 272 -31.24 -17.75 -6.19
CA LEU A 272 -31.12 -19.02 -6.89
C LEU A 272 -32.50 -19.65 -7.06
N SER A 273 -32.83 -19.98 -8.29
CA SER A 273 -34.00 -20.74 -8.71
C SER A 273 -33.54 -21.97 -9.48
N CYS A 274 -34.21 -23.08 -9.24
CA CYS A 274 -33.93 -24.36 -9.90
C CYS A 274 -35.24 -24.94 -10.43
N SER A 275 -35.23 -25.33 -11.69
CA SER A 275 -36.35 -26.01 -12.35
C SER A 275 -35.84 -27.24 -13.05
N VAL A 276 -36.53 -28.37 -12.93
CA VAL A 276 -36.16 -29.62 -13.59
C VAL A 276 -37.13 -29.89 -14.73
N ASP A 277 -36.60 -30.11 -15.91
CA ASP A 277 -37.31 -30.79 -16.98
C ASP A 277 -37.25 -32.31 -16.68
N HIS A 278 -38.42 -32.89 -16.40
CA HIS A 278 -38.56 -34.26 -15.92
C HIS A 278 -38.43 -35.31 -17.02
N ASP A 279 -38.55 -34.93 -18.30
CA ASP A 279 -38.40 -35.83 -19.44
C ASP A 279 -36.92 -36.00 -19.79
N SER A 280 -36.16 -34.90 -19.74
CA SER A 280 -34.72 -34.90 -20.04
C SER A 280 -33.84 -34.99 -18.79
N CYS A 281 -34.44 -34.98 -17.60
CA CYS A 281 -33.76 -34.80 -16.31
C CYS A 281 -32.81 -33.59 -16.26
N THR A 282 -33.07 -32.56 -17.07
CA THR A 282 -32.21 -31.37 -17.13
C THR A 282 -32.65 -30.37 -16.09
N ALA A 283 -31.84 -30.20 -15.04
CA ALA A 283 -31.98 -29.11 -14.09
C ALA A 283 -31.43 -27.81 -14.70
N THR A 284 -32.25 -26.77 -14.72
CA THR A 284 -31.86 -25.40 -15.07
C THR A 284 -31.74 -24.59 -13.79
N LEU A 285 -30.56 -24.03 -13.56
CA LEU A 285 -30.29 -23.11 -12.47
C LEU A 285 -30.26 -21.69 -13.03
N SER A 286 -30.88 -20.75 -12.31
CA SER A 286 -30.83 -19.32 -12.62
C SER A 286 -30.67 -18.52 -11.33
N TRP A 287 -29.78 -17.53 -11.33
CA TRP A 287 -29.45 -16.71 -10.14
C TRP A 287 -29.26 -15.24 -10.51
N VAL A 288 -29.25 -14.39 -9.49
CA VAL A 288 -28.83 -13.00 -9.59
C VAL A 288 -27.32 -12.93 -9.35
N ASN A 289 -26.62 -12.38 -10.34
CA ASN A 289 -25.21 -12.07 -10.23
C ASN A 289 -25.05 -10.69 -9.56
N ASN A 290 -24.60 -10.71 -8.30
CA ASN A 290 -24.45 -9.50 -7.48
C ASN A 290 -23.11 -8.79 -7.69
N SER A 291 -22.22 -9.30 -8.55
CA SER A 291 -20.94 -8.66 -8.83
C SER A 291 -20.46 -8.86 -10.27
N PRO A 292 -20.21 -7.79 -11.03
CA PRO A 292 -19.76 -7.90 -12.42
C PRO A 292 -18.35 -8.49 -12.56
N ASN A 293 -17.63 -8.70 -11.46
CA ASN A 293 -16.20 -8.99 -11.44
C ASN A 293 -15.85 -10.34 -10.81
N TYR A 294 -16.80 -11.26 -10.65
CA TYR A 294 -16.41 -12.63 -10.27
C TYR A 294 -15.37 -13.15 -11.27
N GLN A 295 -14.31 -13.76 -10.76
CA GLN A 295 -13.32 -14.40 -11.63
C GLN A 295 -13.94 -15.60 -12.35
N ALA A 296 -14.76 -16.36 -11.63
CA ALA A 296 -15.52 -17.49 -12.13
C ALA A 296 -16.69 -17.81 -11.21
N LEU A 297 -17.60 -18.65 -11.68
CA LEU A 297 -18.63 -19.30 -10.86
C LEU A 297 -18.36 -20.80 -10.82
N GLU A 298 -18.75 -21.47 -9.73
CA GLU A 298 -18.56 -22.90 -9.52
C GLU A 298 -19.91 -23.58 -9.31
N LEU A 299 -20.24 -24.53 -10.18
CA LEU A 299 -21.36 -25.45 -10.00
C LEU A 299 -20.88 -26.69 -9.24
N LYS A 300 -21.47 -26.95 -8.08
CA LYS A 300 -21.23 -28.14 -7.28
C LYS A 300 -22.51 -28.98 -7.21
N VAL A 301 -22.35 -30.30 -7.23
CA VAL A 301 -23.43 -31.26 -7.05
C VAL A 301 -23.03 -32.21 -5.93
N ASP A 302 -23.84 -32.27 -4.89
CA ASP A 302 -23.55 -32.97 -3.62
C ASP A 302 -22.16 -32.62 -3.05
N GLY A 303 -21.79 -31.34 -3.17
CA GLY A 303 -20.52 -30.79 -2.72
C GLY A 303 -19.32 -31.05 -3.64
N GLN A 304 -19.48 -31.83 -4.72
CA GLN A 304 -18.43 -32.05 -5.70
C GLN A 304 -18.47 -30.99 -6.81
N LEU A 305 -17.33 -30.37 -7.13
CA LEU A 305 -17.21 -29.44 -8.25
C LEU A 305 -17.43 -30.17 -9.58
N ILE A 306 -18.46 -29.73 -10.32
CA ILE A 306 -18.83 -30.28 -11.62
C ILE A 306 -18.37 -29.37 -12.75
N ALA A 307 -18.55 -28.06 -12.60
CA ALA A 307 -18.20 -27.10 -13.65
C ALA A 307 -17.72 -25.77 -13.06
N THR A 308 -16.81 -25.13 -13.81
CA THR A 308 -16.41 -23.73 -13.60
C THR A 308 -16.96 -22.92 -14.77
N LEU A 309 -17.79 -21.93 -14.48
CA LEU A 309 -18.48 -21.08 -15.45
C LEU A 309 -17.82 -19.69 -15.52
N GLY A 310 -18.13 -18.94 -16.57
CA GLY A 310 -17.72 -17.53 -16.67
C GLY A 310 -18.32 -16.70 -15.55
N GLY A 311 -17.55 -15.75 -14.98
CA GLY A 311 -18.01 -14.94 -13.84
C GLY A 311 -19.22 -14.05 -14.11
N THR A 312 -19.62 -13.87 -15.37
CA THR A 312 -20.80 -13.10 -15.78
C THR A 312 -22.03 -13.97 -16.03
N GLU A 313 -21.92 -15.29 -15.95
CA GLU A 313 -23.06 -16.18 -16.19
C GLU A 313 -24.14 -15.95 -15.12
N THR A 314 -25.39 -16.12 -15.53
CA THR A 314 -26.58 -16.02 -14.64
C THR A 314 -27.43 -17.27 -14.70
N THR A 315 -27.06 -18.25 -15.54
CA THR A 315 -27.78 -19.51 -15.70
C THR A 315 -26.83 -20.62 -16.12
N THR A 316 -27.16 -21.86 -15.75
CA THR A 316 -26.52 -23.06 -16.27
C THR A 316 -27.50 -24.22 -16.23
N THR A 317 -27.22 -25.25 -17.01
CA THR A 317 -27.98 -26.51 -16.98
C THR A 317 -27.10 -27.66 -16.51
N TYR A 318 -27.71 -28.64 -15.85
CA TYR A 318 -27.07 -29.88 -15.43
C TYR A 318 -28.05 -31.05 -15.58
N VAL A 319 -27.64 -32.11 -16.28
CA VAL A 319 -28.45 -33.33 -16.41
C VAL A 319 -28.25 -34.18 -15.17
N LEU A 320 -29.32 -34.45 -14.43
CA LEU A 320 -29.28 -35.27 -13.22
C LEU A 320 -28.92 -36.71 -13.59
N PRO A 321 -27.96 -37.35 -12.88
CA PRO A 321 -27.44 -38.65 -13.30
C PRO A 321 -28.34 -39.84 -12.93
N ALA A 322 -29.38 -39.62 -12.13
CA ALA A 322 -30.33 -40.64 -11.73
C ALA A 322 -31.73 -40.03 -11.49
N GLU A 323 -32.75 -40.81 -11.81
CA GLU A 323 -34.14 -40.54 -11.45
C GLU A 323 -34.41 -40.92 -9.98
N MET A 324 -35.46 -40.33 -9.40
CA MET A 324 -35.91 -40.57 -8.02
C MET A 324 -34.80 -40.46 -6.96
N THR A 325 -33.81 -39.61 -7.25
CA THR A 325 -32.67 -39.35 -6.39
C THR A 325 -32.58 -37.84 -6.20
N LEU A 326 -32.60 -37.42 -4.93
CA LEU A 326 -32.47 -36.03 -4.56
C LEU A 326 -31.00 -35.62 -4.64
N PHE A 327 -30.70 -34.59 -5.43
CA PHE A 327 -29.38 -33.98 -5.56
C PHE A 327 -29.39 -32.58 -4.95
N THR A 328 -28.29 -32.22 -4.29
CA THR A 328 -28.05 -30.84 -3.86
C THR A 328 -27.23 -30.12 -4.92
N LEU A 329 -27.85 -29.19 -5.64
CA LEU A 329 -27.16 -28.34 -6.61
C LEU A 329 -26.77 -27.04 -5.92
N GLU A 330 -25.50 -26.65 -6.01
CA GLU A 330 -24.97 -25.42 -5.43
C GLU A 330 -24.26 -24.60 -6.50
N ILE A 331 -24.49 -23.28 -6.51
CA ILE A 331 -23.74 -22.33 -7.32
C ILE A 331 -23.07 -21.30 -6.38
N SER A 332 -21.76 -21.14 -6.52
CA SER A 332 -20.95 -20.20 -5.73
C SER A 332 -20.07 -19.34 -6.63
N GLY A 333 -19.78 -18.11 -6.23
CA GLY A 333 -18.82 -17.24 -6.93
C GLY A 333 -17.41 -17.34 -6.37
N LEU A 334 -16.42 -17.13 -7.24
CA LEU A 334 -15.06 -16.77 -6.85
C LEU A 334 -14.91 -15.27 -7.04
N GLY A 335 -14.51 -14.55 -5.98
CA GLY A 335 -14.29 -13.11 -6.05
C GLY A 335 -13.10 -12.73 -6.95
N GLU A 336 -12.84 -11.43 -7.06
CA GLU A 336 -11.73 -10.89 -7.88
C GLU A 336 -10.36 -11.42 -7.44
N CYS A 337 -10.24 -11.77 -6.16
CA CYS A 337 -9.02 -12.28 -5.54
C CYS A 337 -8.99 -13.81 -5.43
N GLY A 338 -9.95 -14.50 -6.05
CA GLY A 338 -10.05 -15.96 -6.03
C GLY A 338 -10.57 -16.54 -4.72
N GLU A 339 -11.05 -15.71 -3.81
CA GLU A 339 -11.71 -16.14 -2.58
C GLU A 339 -13.07 -16.78 -2.89
N ALA A 340 -13.35 -17.90 -2.23
CA ALA A 340 -14.64 -18.57 -2.36
C ALA A 340 -15.72 -17.79 -1.60
N LEU A 341 -16.76 -17.38 -2.31
CA LEU A 341 -17.94 -16.75 -1.72
C LEU A 341 -18.93 -17.82 -1.28
N ALA A 342 -19.83 -17.45 -0.36
CA ALA A 342 -20.91 -18.34 0.04
C ALA A 342 -21.76 -18.73 -1.19
N GLY A 343 -21.93 -20.03 -1.41
CA GLY A 343 -22.84 -20.54 -2.44
C GLY A 343 -24.29 -20.50 -2.00
N MET A 344 -25.20 -20.57 -2.97
CA MET A 344 -26.59 -20.91 -2.70
C MET A 344 -26.90 -22.27 -3.28
N SER A 345 -27.74 -23.02 -2.58
CA SER A 345 -28.13 -24.36 -2.99
C SER A 345 -29.64 -24.50 -3.14
N CYS A 346 -30.02 -25.46 -3.98
CA CYS A 346 -31.36 -25.95 -4.14
C CYS A 346 -31.32 -27.48 -4.20
N GLU A 347 -32.42 -28.10 -3.78
CA GLU A 347 -32.61 -29.53 -3.97
C GLU A 347 -33.35 -29.77 -5.30
N ALA A 348 -32.85 -30.69 -6.10
CA ALA A 348 -33.43 -31.05 -7.38
C ALA A 348 -33.51 -32.57 -7.50
N GLU A 349 -34.65 -33.06 -7.98
CA GLU A 349 -34.91 -34.46 -8.20
C GLU A 349 -35.56 -34.64 -9.57
N CYS A 350 -35.06 -35.58 -10.37
CA CYS A 350 -35.74 -35.98 -11.60
C CYS A 350 -36.81 -37.02 -11.27
N LEU A 351 -38.06 -36.57 -11.27
CA LEU A 351 -39.26 -37.40 -11.15
C LEU A 351 -39.85 -37.68 -12.53
N PRO A 352 -39.51 -38.80 -13.19
CA PRO A 352 -40.15 -39.16 -14.45
C PRO A 352 -41.65 -39.39 -14.25
N GLU A 353 -42.44 -39.15 -15.30
CA GLU A 353 -43.87 -39.42 -15.28
C GLU A 353 -44.14 -40.91 -15.07
N ARG A 354 -45.08 -41.23 -14.18
CA ARG A 354 -45.42 -42.61 -13.82
C ARG A 354 -46.90 -42.85 -14.08
N PHE A 355 -47.23 -43.93 -14.78
CA PHE A 355 -48.60 -44.31 -15.11
C PHE A 355 -48.78 -45.83 -15.12
N ARG A 356 -50.02 -46.28 -15.28
CA ARG A 356 -50.37 -47.68 -15.55
C ARG A 356 -50.89 -47.79 -16.98
N ARG A 357 -50.18 -48.51 -17.85
CA ARG A 357 -50.60 -48.70 -19.24
C ARG A 357 -51.95 -49.44 -19.30
N GLY A 358 -52.92 -48.87 -20.02
CA GLY A 358 -54.29 -49.35 -20.11
C GLY A 358 -55.26 -48.85 -19.04
N ASP A 359 -54.82 -48.08 -18.03
CA ASP A 359 -55.68 -47.41 -17.04
C ASP A 359 -55.96 -45.97 -17.50
N VAL A 360 -56.90 -45.84 -18.43
CA VAL A 360 -57.17 -44.61 -19.18
C VAL A 360 -57.89 -43.58 -18.33
N ASN A 361 -58.70 -44.04 -17.37
CA ASN A 361 -59.46 -43.17 -16.49
C ASN A 361 -58.72 -42.88 -15.15
N SER A 362 -57.55 -43.50 -14.93
CA SER A 362 -56.71 -43.37 -13.74
C SER A 362 -57.40 -43.81 -12.44
N ASP A 363 -58.25 -44.83 -12.52
CA ASP A 363 -58.96 -45.39 -11.36
C ASP A 363 -58.26 -46.59 -10.71
N THR A 364 -57.04 -46.90 -11.17
CA THR A 364 -56.14 -47.97 -10.72
C THR A 364 -56.50 -49.37 -11.20
N LEU A 365 -57.59 -49.53 -11.97
CA LEU A 365 -58.02 -50.80 -12.54
C LEU A 365 -58.03 -50.72 -14.07
N VAL A 366 -57.62 -51.79 -14.73
CA VAL A 366 -57.81 -51.93 -16.19
C VAL A 366 -59.07 -52.75 -16.43
N ASP A 367 -60.17 -52.09 -16.78
CA ASP A 367 -61.48 -52.69 -17.02
C ASP A 367 -62.20 -52.15 -18.27
N ILE A 368 -63.52 -52.38 -18.36
CA ILE A 368 -64.30 -51.96 -19.53
C ILE A 368 -64.40 -50.44 -19.67
N SER A 369 -64.27 -49.71 -18.57
CA SER A 369 -64.34 -48.25 -18.55
C SER A 369 -63.14 -47.62 -19.25
N ASP A 370 -61.98 -48.27 -19.27
CA ASP A 370 -60.79 -47.81 -19.99
C ASP A 370 -60.92 -47.94 -21.50
N ALA A 371 -61.51 -49.05 -21.97
CA ALA A 371 -61.85 -49.21 -23.38
C ALA A 371 -62.87 -48.15 -23.82
N ILE A 372 -63.84 -47.80 -22.96
CA ILE A 372 -64.80 -46.72 -23.21
C ILE A 372 -64.09 -45.36 -23.19
N GLY A 373 -63.12 -45.16 -22.29
CA GLY A 373 -62.28 -43.96 -22.18
C GLY A 373 -61.52 -43.72 -23.49
N THR A 374 -60.84 -44.75 -23.99
CA THR A 374 -60.12 -44.74 -25.27
C THR A 374 -61.03 -44.34 -26.44
N LEU A 375 -62.21 -44.97 -26.55
CA LEU A 375 -63.18 -44.63 -27.61
C LEU A 375 -63.75 -43.22 -27.45
N SER A 376 -63.90 -42.73 -26.22
CA SER A 376 -64.36 -41.37 -25.94
C SER A 376 -63.31 -40.34 -26.32
N TYR A 377 -62.02 -40.61 -26.08
CA TYR A 377 -60.92 -39.81 -26.59
C TYR A 377 -60.96 -39.74 -28.13
N LEU A 378 -61.00 -40.90 -28.80
CA LEU A 378 -60.96 -41.01 -30.26
C LEU A 378 -62.14 -40.35 -30.98
N PHE A 379 -63.37 -40.56 -30.50
CA PHE A 379 -64.58 -40.19 -31.23
C PHE A 379 -65.32 -38.99 -30.65
N GLN A 380 -65.05 -38.62 -29.41
CA GLN A 380 -65.72 -37.50 -28.72
C GLN A 380 -64.75 -36.39 -28.34
N GLY A 381 -63.45 -36.60 -28.50
CA GLY A 381 -62.41 -35.61 -28.15
C GLY A 381 -62.35 -35.34 -26.65
N THR A 382 -62.77 -36.29 -25.81
CA THR A 382 -62.68 -36.14 -24.36
C THR A 382 -61.21 -36.13 -23.98
N PRO A 383 -60.70 -35.08 -23.31
CA PRO A 383 -59.31 -35.03 -22.89
C PRO A 383 -59.06 -36.10 -21.81
N MET A 384 -57.96 -36.83 -21.97
CA MET A 384 -57.50 -37.86 -21.02
C MET A 384 -56.25 -37.36 -20.29
N VAL A 385 -56.00 -37.92 -19.11
CA VAL A 385 -54.94 -37.48 -18.20
C VAL A 385 -53.55 -38.02 -18.56
N CYS A 386 -53.50 -39.13 -19.30
CA CYS A 386 -52.26 -39.77 -19.74
C CYS A 386 -52.48 -40.43 -21.08
N LEU A 387 -51.75 -39.95 -22.09
CA LEU A 387 -51.85 -40.43 -23.45
C LEU A 387 -51.15 -41.78 -23.60
N ASP A 388 -50.07 -42.02 -22.86
CA ASP A 388 -49.41 -43.35 -22.83
C ASP A 388 -50.30 -44.43 -22.20
N ALA A 389 -51.21 -44.07 -21.30
CA ALA A 389 -52.18 -45.02 -20.77
C ALA A 389 -53.22 -45.44 -21.82
N ILE A 390 -53.53 -44.55 -22.78
CA ILE A 390 -54.49 -44.81 -23.86
C ILE A 390 -53.87 -45.71 -24.91
N ASP A 391 -52.60 -45.49 -25.26
CA ASP A 391 -51.81 -46.39 -26.10
C ASP A 391 -51.52 -47.71 -25.33
N THR A 392 -52.56 -48.54 -25.28
CA THR A 392 -52.58 -49.77 -24.49
C THR A 392 -51.73 -50.84 -25.17
N ASN A 393 -51.60 -50.77 -26.50
CA ASN A 393 -50.83 -51.74 -27.27
C ASN A 393 -49.34 -51.33 -27.43
N ASP A 394 -48.98 -50.11 -27.01
CA ASP A 394 -47.62 -49.55 -27.00
C ASP A 394 -47.00 -49.49 -28.40
N ASP A 395 -47.78 -49.08 -29.40
CA ASP A 395 -47.33 -48.95 -30.79
C ASP A 395 -47.01 -47.52 -31.25
N GLY A 396 -47.14 -46.55 -30.33
CA GLY A 396 -46.87 -45.12 -30.52
C GLY A 396 -48.02 -44.37 -31.19
N GLY A 397 -49.18 -45.02 -31.39
CA GLY A 397 -50.34 -44.45 -32.04
C GLY A 397 -51.64 -44.73 -31.28
N ILE A 398 -52.39 -43.68 -30.94
CA ILE A 398 -53.70 -43.84 -30.32
C ILE A 398 -54.78 -44.09 -31.40
N ASP A 399 -55.28 -45.32 -31.50
CA ASP A 399 -56.36 -45.71 -32.42
C ASP A 399 -57.31 -46.80 -31.86
N ILE A 400 -58.21 -47.32 -32.71
CA ILE A 400 -59.20 -48.32 -32.27
C ILE A 400 -58.56 -49.64 -31.80
N SER A 401 -57.34 -49.92 -32.23
CA SER A 401 -56.60 -51.11 -31.83
C SER A 401 -56.25 -51.10 -30.34
N ASP A 402 -56.12 -49.94 -29.70
CA ASP A 402 -55.94 -49.80 -28.25
C ASP A 402 -57.15 -50.28 -27.49
N ALA A 403 -58.34 -49.80 -27.85
CA ALA A 403 -59.59 -50.24 -27.24
C ALA A 403 -59.80 -51.75 -27.45
N ILE A 404 -59.41 -52.28 -28.62
CA ILE A 404 -59.45 -53.72 -28.90
C ILE A 404 -58.43 -54.47 -28.02
N SER A 405 -57.24 -53.91 -27.80
CA SER A 405 -56.19 -54.46 -26.94
C SER A 405 -56.67 -54.58 -25.50
N THR A 406 -57.24 -53.51 -24.92
CA THR A 406 -57.85 -53.51 -23.59
C THR A 406 -58.96 -54.58 -23.48
N LEU A 407 -59.91 -54.61 -24.44
CA LEU A 407 -61.02 -55.57 -24.43
C LEU A 407 -60.56 -57.02 -24.59
N SER A 408 -59.55 -57.25 -25.42
CA SER A 408 -58.94 -58.57 -25.63
C SER A 408 -58.24 -59.07 -24.37
N TYR A 409 -57.52 -58.19 -23.67
CA TYR A 409 -56.90 -58.49 -22.38
C TYR A 409 -57.96 -58.89 -21.33
N ILE A 410 -59.00 -58.07 -21.13
CA ILE A 410 -59.96 -58.30 -20.04
C ILE A 410 -60.96 -59.45 -20.29
N PHE A 411 -61.32 -59.76 -21.55
CA PHE A 411 -62.35 -60.77 -21.87
C PHE A 411 -61.85 -62.01 -22.61
N ALA A 412 -60.78 -61.89 -23.41
CA ALA A 412 -60.34 -62.95 -24.31
C ALA A 412 -59.03 -63.63 -23.87
N GLY A 413 -58.44 -63.20 -22.74
CA GLY A 413 -57.13 -63.70 -22.28
C GLY A 413 -55.99 -63.28 -23.21
N GLY A 414 -56.12 -62.11 -23.84
CA GLY A 414 -55.08 -61.51 -24.66
C GLY A 414 -53.82 -61.16 -23.87
N THR A 415 -52.80 -60.64 -24.56
CA THR A 415 -51.58 -60.16 -23.90
C THR A 415 -51.91 -59.01 -22.94
N PRO A 416 -51.36 -58.99 -21.72
CA PRO A 416 -51.48 -57.82 -20.86
C PRO A 416 -50.85 -56.59 -21.54
N PRO A 417 -51.34 -55.38 -21.23
CA PRO A 417 -50.66 -54.13 -21.62
C PRO A 417 -49.16 -54.20 -21.31
N ALA A 418 -48.33 -53.59 -22.16
CA ALA A 418 -46.90 -53.52 -21.94
C ALA A 418 -46.59 -52.82 -20.61
N ALA A 419 -45.37 -53.04 -20.09
CA ALA A 419 -44.93 -52.29 -18.92
C ALA A 419 -45.07 -50.78 -19.20
N PRO A 420 -45.52 -49.96 -18.23
CA PRO A 420 -45.69 -50.28 -16.82
C PRO A 420 -46.97 -51.05 -16.44
N GLY A 421 -48.00 -51.15 -17.27
CA GLY A 421 -49.30 -51.74 -16.92
C GLY A 421 -49.34 -53.28 -16.94
N PRO A 422 -50.52 -53.89 -16.69
CA PRO A 422 -51.74 -53.28 -16.15
C PRO A 422 -51.77 -53.20 -14.61
N SER A 423 -50.95 -53.99 -13.92
CA SER A 423 -50.98 -54.11 -12.46
C SER A 423 -49.92 -53.30 -11.72
N THR A 424 -48.90 -52.85 -12.43
CA THR A 424 -47.80 -52.08 -11.89
C THR A 424 -47.88 -50.64 -12.39
N CYS A 425 -47.41 -49.69 -11.58
CA CYS A 425 -47.15 -48.36 -12.07
C CYS A 425 -45.65 -48.14 -12.18
N GLY A 426 -45.22 -47.50 -13.26
CA GLY A 426 -43.82 -47.25 -13.56
C GLY A 426 -43.69 -46.17 -14.62
N VAL A 427 -42.44 -45.90 -14.96
CA VAL A 427 -42.08 -45.09 -16.12
C VAL A 427 -42.36 -45.86 -17.40
N ASP A 428 -42.59 -45.16 -18.51
CA ASP A 428 -42.56 -45.80 -19.81
C ASP A 428 -41.15 -46.35 -20.06
N PRO A 429 -40.95 -47.68 -20.16
CA PRO A 429 -39.65 -48.20 -20.55
C PRO A 429 -39.35 -47.71 -21.96
N ALA A 430 -38.15 -47.17 -22.20
CA ALA A 430 -37.73 -46.67 -23.52
C ALA A 430 -38.32 -47.49 -24.67
N SER A 431 -39.42 -46.98 -25.24
CA SER A 431 -40.20 -47.71 -26.23
C SER A 431 -39.33 -48.01 -27.45
N ALA A 432 -39.63 -49.12 -28.15
CA ALA A 432 -38.99 -49.39 -29.43
C ALA A 432 -39.29 -48.29 -30.48
N THR A 433 -40.28 -47.44 -30.19
CA THR A 433 -40.70 -46.27 -30.96
C THR A 433 -40.82 -45.06 -30.05
N PRO A 434 -39.81 -44.17 -29.99
CA PRO A 434 -39.97 -42.88 -29.32
C PRO A 434 -41.13 -42.12 -29.97
N ASP A 435 -42.13 -41.77 -29.18
CA ASP A 435 -43.32 -41.06 -29.62
C ASP A 435 -43.53 -39.79 -28.77
N PRO A 436 -44.45 -38.88 -29.15
CA PRO A 436 -44.70 -37.64 -28.43
C PRO A 436 -45.85 -37.77 -27.41
N LEU A 437 -46.27 -38.98 -27.06
CA LEU A 437 -47.29 -39.19 -26.05
C LEU A 437 -46.68 -38.92 -24.67
N ASP A 438 -47.50 -38.35 -23.79
CA ASP A 438 -47.10 -37.97 -22.44
C ASP A 438 -48.21 -38.25 -21.42
N CYS A 439 -47.84 -38.17 -20.16
CA CYS A 439 -48.70 -38.33 -19.00
C CYS A 439 -48.61 -37.11 -18.06
N ALA A 440 -48.49 -35.92 -18.66
CA ALA A 440 -48.29 -34.63 -17.99
C ALA A 440 -49.34 -34.28 -16.93
N ASN A 441 -50.52 -34.89 -16.98
CA ASN A 441 -51.61 -34.66 -16.02
C ASN A 441 -51.96 -35.92 -15.20
N TYR A 442 -51.16 -36.98 -15.29
CA TYR A 442 -51.36 -38.18 -14.50
C TYR A 442 -50.96 -37.92 -13.05
N ASP A 443 -51.85 -38.24 -12.12
CA ASP A 443 -51.54 -38.11 -10.70
C ASP A 443 -50.51 -39.19 -10.31
N THR A 444 -49.23 -38.84 -10.27
CA THR A 444 -48.16 -39.76 -9.86
C THR A 444 -48.33 -40.24 -8.41
N ALA A 445 -49.17 -39.61 -7.59
CA ALA A 445 -49.52 -40.11 -6.26
C ALA A 445 -50.49 -41.32 -6.31
N SER A 446 -51.28 -41.45 -7.39
CA SER A 446 -52.12 -42.65 -7.66
C SER A 446 -51.29 -43.89 -8.00
N CYS A 447 -49.99 -43.69 -8.22
CA CYS A 447 -49.01 -44.69 -8.62
C CYS A 447 -48.19 -45.29 -7.48
N ASN A 448 -48.47 -44.94 -6.23
CA ASN A 448 -47.77 -45.41 -5.03
C ASN A 448 -48.51 -46.48 -4.23
#